data_AF-A0A7K3G300-F1
#
_entry.id   AF-A0A7K3G300-F1
#
_cell.length_a   1.000
_cell.length_b   1.000
_cell.length_c   1.000
_cell.angle_alpha   90.00
_cell.angle_beta   90.00
_cell.angle_gamma   90.00
#
_symmetry.space_group_name_H-M   'P 1'
#
loop_
_entity.id
_entity.type
_entity.pdbx_description
1 polymer ?
#
loop_
_entity_poly.entity_id
_entity_poly.type
_entity_poly.pdbx_seq_one_letter_code
_entity_poly.pdbx_strand_id
1 'polypeptide(L)'
;MSPEPLPPVAPDVLAEAVEQLSARLRKKLDAAIEGCAEHVVRAADGSLDVRFGEDALVTLRPGPSGAVTEAGQAVCTCLLAPRCLHRAAVLGAAPIADAATETEAMPETVTETEATSETTAGLPEPTGPVDGPAPVTTEAAPAPAPSVDTATPLTPAQVRAATALWEAAAEALSAGVTAGGAVVQAELLRAAHTARLAGLPRAE
;
A
#
# COMPACT_ATOMS: atom_id res chain seq x y z
N MET A 1 17.40 -10.45 30.02
CA MET A 1 16.03 -10.63 29.51
C MET A 1 16.00 -10.00 28.14
N SER A 2 15.66 -10.77 27.11
CA SER A 2 15.53 -10.21 25.76
C SER A 2 14.35 -9.21 25.76
N PRO A 3 14.48 -8.06 25.08
CA PRO A 3 13.36 -7.14 24.94
C PRO A 3 12.22 -7.85 24.22
N GLU A 4 11.01 -7.71 24.74
CA GLU A 4 9.81 -8.25 24.11
C GLU A 4 9.52 -7.45 22.83
N PRO A 5 9.37 -8.10 21.67
CA PRO A 5 9.11 -7.38 20.43
C PRO A 5 7.71 -6.75 20.43
N LEU A 6 7.62 -5.51 19.94
CA LEU A 6 6.35 -4.84 19.72
C LEU A 6 5.58 -5.51 18.56
N PRO A 7 4.24 -5.57 18.64
CA PRO A 7 3.41 -6.09 17.57
C PRO A 7 3.47 -5.18 16.34
N PRO A 8 3.30 -5.71 15.11
CA PRO A 8 3.28 -4.89 13.92
C PRO A 8 2.08 -3.91 13.91
N VAL A 9 2.28 -2.73 13.34
CA VAL A 9 1.31 -1.63 13.30
C VAL A 9 0.94 -1.31 11.85
N ALA A 10 -0.36 -1.15 11.57
CA ALA A 10 -0.83 -0.74 10.27
C ALA A 10 -0.33 0.69 9.92
N PRO A 11 0.13 0.93 8.68
CA PRO A 11 0.75 2.20 8.30
C PRO A 11 -0.09 3.45 8.60
N ASP A 12 -1.39 3.36 8.38
CA ASP A 12 -2.38 4.42 8.59
C ASP A 12 -2.58 4.76 10.07
N VAL A 13 -2.53 3.76 10.97
CA VAL A 13 -2.61 3.99 12.42
C VAL A 13 -1.44 4.83 12.92
N LEU A 14 -0.22 4.55 12.44
CA LEU A 14 0.96 5.36 12.76
C LEU A 14 0.83 6.77 12.18
N ALA A 15 0.46 6.87 10.90
CA ALA A 15 0.33 8.15 10.21
C ALA A 15 -0.69 9.07 10.90
N GLU A 16 -1.85 8.52 11.31
CA GLU A 16 -2.88 9.25 12.05
C GLU A 16 -2.37 9.72 13.42
N ALA A 17 -1.67 8.85 14.16
CA ALA A 17 -1.14 9.19 15.48
C ALA A 17 -0.16 10.37 15.42
N VAL A 18 0.74 10.40 14.43
CA VAL A 18 1.72 11.49 14.23
C VAL A 18 1.03 12.78 13.77
N GLU A 19 0.01 12.68 12.92
CA GLU A 19 -0.78 13.84 12.47
C GLU A 19 -1.42 14.57 13.64
N GLN A 20 -1.91 13.82 14.62
CA GLN A 20 -2.62 14.38 15.75
C GLN A 20 -1.71 15.14 16.71
N LEU A 21 -0.38 14.98 16.61
CA LEU A 21 0.59 15.67 17.45
C LEU A 21 0.71 17.16 17.07
N SER A 22 0.92 17.99 18.08
CA SER A 22 1.38 19.37 17.85
C SER A 22 2.82 19.39 17.33
N ALA A 23 3.22 20.48 16.66
CA ALA A 23 4.59 20.67 16.16
C ALA A 23 5.67 20.48 17.26
N ARG A 24 5.37 20.93 18.48
CA ARG A 24 6.27 20.77 19.63
C ARG A 24 6.47 19.29 20.02
N LEU A 25 5.42 18.47 19.92
CA LEU A 25 5.50 17.05 20.24
C LEU A 25 6.16 16.26 19.10
N ARG A 26 5.86 16.60 17.83
CA ARG A 26 6.52 15.97 16.67
C ARG A 26 8.04 16.11 16.72
N LYS A 27 8.55 17.28 17.13
CA LYS A 27 9.99 17.52 17.32
C LYS A 27 10.65 16.57 18.33
N LYS A 28 9.89 15.99 19.25
CA LYS A 28 10.39 15.09 20.29
C LYS A 28 10.16 13.62 19.98
N LEU A 29 9.52 13.30 18.85
CA LEU A 29 9.04 11.95 18.56
C LEU A 29 10.18 10.94 18.45
N ASP A 30 11.21 11.22 17.65
CA ASP A 30 12.30 10.28 17.41
C ASP A 30 13.05 9.92 18.70
N ALA A 31 13.38 10.93 19.52
CA ALA A 31 14.00 10.71 20.82
C ALA A 31 13.12 9.89 21.79
N ALA A 32 11.79 10.02 21.70
CA ALA A 32 10.87 9.22 22.49
C ALA A 32 10.76 7.77 21.98
N ILE A 33 10.84 7.56 20.67
CA ILE A 33 10.85 6.23 20.03
C ILE A 33 12.08 5.44 20.48
N GLU A 34 13.26 6.07 20.47
CA GLU A 34 14.52 5.44 20.89
C GLU A 34 14.45 4.89 22.34
N GLY A 35 13.72 5.57 23.23
CA GLY A 35 13.53 5.14 24.63
C GLY A 35 12.46 4.07 24.87
N CYS A 36 11.68 3.66 23.86
CA CYS A 36 10.55 2.75 24.05
C CYS A 36 10.98 1.30 24.35
N ALA A 37 12.04 0.82 23.67
CA ALA A 37 12.40 -0.59 23.66
C ALA A 37 12.77 -1.16 25.04
N GLU A 38 13.23 -0.31 25.96
CA GLU A 38 13.68 -0.71 27.30
C GLU A 38 12.52 -0.96 28.27
N HIS A 39 11.30 -0.53 27.94
CA HIS A 39 10.18 -0.43 28.88
C HIS A 39 8.97 -1.31 28.52
N VAL A 40 9.14 -2.26 27.59
CA VAL A 40 8.07 -3.13 27.10
C VAL A 40 7.85 -4.32 28.03
N VAL A 41 6.61 -4.53 28.46
CA VAL A 41 6.20 -5.66 29.30
C VAL A 41 4.98 -6.34 28.67
N ARG A 42 5.05 -7.65 28.47
CA ARG A 42 3.88 -8.44 28.03
C ARG A 42 3.00 -8.77 29.24
N ALA A 43 1.72 -8.42 29.14
CA ALA A 43 0.71 -8.80 30.12
C ALA A 43 0.19 -10.23 29.87
N ALA A 44 -0.39 -10.83 30.90
CA ALA A 44 -0.91 -12.20 30.85
C ALA A 44 -2.10 -12.37 29.89
N ASP A 45 -2.81 -11.28 29.59
CA ASP A 45 -3.94 -11.23 28.66
C ASP A 45 -3.51 -11.07 27.19
N GLY A 46 -2.20 -11.04 26.92
CA GLY A 46 -1.63 -10.88 25.58
C GLY A 46 -1.43 -9.43 25.15
N SER A 47 -1.85 -8.45 25.94
CA SER A 47 -1.54 -7.04 25.70
C SER A 47 -0.06 -6.72 25.98
N LEU A 48 0.43 -5.62 25.43
CA LEU A 48 1.76 -5.09 25.72
C LEU A 48 1.66 -3.73 26.37
N ASP A 49 2.38 -3.56 27.46
CA ASP A 49 2.43 -2.36 28.26
C ASP A 49 3.80 -1.70 28.14
N VAL A 50 3.82 -0.40 27.83
CA VAL A 50 5.03 0.41 27.73
C VAL A 50 4.93 1.60 28.68
N ARG A 51 5.82 1.66 29.67
CA ARG A 51 5.81 2.73 30.68
C ARG A 51 6.72 3.89 30.29
N PHE A 52 6.23 5.11 30.48
CA PHE A 52 6.98 6.35 30.33
C PHE A 52 6.99 7.09 31.67
N GLY A 53 8.08 6.93 32.40
CA GLY A 53 8.16 7.41 33.78
C GLY A 53 7.07 6.79 34.67
N GLU A 54 6.56 7.58 35.61
CA GLU A 54 5.57 7.11 36.60
C GLU A 54 4.12 7.31 36.14
N ASP A 55 3.87 8.33 35.30
CA ASP A 55 2.51 8.86 35.04
C ASP A 55 1.87 8.37 33.74
N ALA A 56 2.62 7.73 32.85
CA ALA A 56 2.12 7.35 31.53
C ALA A 56 2.38 5.87 31.25
N LEU A 57 1.29 5.17 30.95
CA LEU A 57 1.29 3.80 30.47
C LEU A 57 0.61 3.77 29.10
N VAL A 58 1.27 3.18 28.11
CA VAL A 58 0.68 2.86 26.82
C VAL A 58 0.41 1.36 26.78
N THR A 59 -0.83 0.99 26.52
CA THR A 59 -1.25 -0.40 26.35
C THR A 59 -1.60 -0.63 24.88
N LEU A 60 -0.94 -1.62 24.28
CA LEU A 60 -1.24 -2.15 22.97
C LEU A 60 -2.07 -3.42 23.10
N ARG A 61 -3.17 -3.49 22.36
CA ARG A 61 -4.06 -4.65 22.28
C ARG A 61 -4.21 -5.08 20.81
N PRO A 62 -3.24 -5.85 20.29
CA PRO A 62 -3.31 -6.32 18.91
C PRO A 62 -4.60 -7.11 18.66
N GLY A 63 -5.13 -7.00 17.44
CA GLY A 63 -6.28 -7.78 17.00
C GLY A 63 -5.93 -9.25 16.75
N PRO A 64 -6.89 -10.03 16.20
CA PRO A 64 -6.68 -11.45 15.88
C PRO A 64 -5.52 -11.71 14.91
N SER A 65 -5.17 -10.74 14.06
CA SER A 65 -4.01 -10.79 13.16
C SER A 65 -2.67 -10.68 13.88
N GLY A 66 -2.67 -10.38 15.18
CA GLY A 66 -1.47 -10.06 15.95
C GLY A 66 -0.92 -8.65 15.68
N ALA A 67 -1.62 -7.85 14.87
CA ALA A 67 -1.24 -6.47 14.53
C ALA A 67 -2.16 -5.43 15.21
N VAL A 68 -1.66 -4.21 15.32
CA VAL A 68 -2.43 -3.01 15.67
C VAL A 68 -2.91 -2.37 14.38
N THR A 69 -4.16 -2.60 14.02
CA THR A 69 -4.82 -2.14 12.79
C THR A 69 -5.82 -1.01 13.02
N GLU A 70 -6.19 -0.74 14.28
CA GLU A 70 -7.15 0.30 14.63
C GLU A 70 -6.59 1.25 15.70
N ALA A 71 -6.94 2.54 15.63
CA ALA A 71 -6.46 3.54 16.58
C ALA A 71 -6.81 3.21 18.05
N GLY A 72 -7.95 2.55 18.29
CA GLY A 72 -8.42 2.17 19.63
C GLY A 72 -7.62 1.04 20.27
N GLN A 73 -6.80 0.32 19.51
CA GLN A 73 -5.95 -0.76 20.00
C GLN A 73 -4.68 -0.25 20.69
N ALA A 74 -4.37 1.04 20.58
CA ALA A 74 -3.26 1.69 21.28
C ALA A 74 -3.77 2.82 22.18
N VAL A 75 -3.81 2.56 23.49
CA VAL A 75 -4.37 3.50 24.47
C VAL A 75 -3.27 3.98 25.41
N CYS A 76 -3.21 5.28 25.65
CA CYS A 76 -2.32 5.87 26.65
C CYS A 76 -3.13 6.42 27.83
N THR A 77 -2.64 6.24 29.05
CA THR A 77 -3.27 6.77 30.27
C THR A 77 -2.99 8.25 30.53
N CYS A 78 -2.09 8.88 29.77
CA CYS A 78 -1.72 10.28 30.02
C CYS A 78 -2.85 11.26 29.66
N LEU A 79 -2.85 12.45 30.28
CA LEU A 79 -3.88 13.47 30.09
C LEU A 79 -4.02 14.02 28.66
N LEU A 80 -3.01 13.81 27.81
CA LEU A 80 -3.04 14.23 26.41
C LEU A 80 -3.62 13.16 25.47
N ALA A 81 -4.03 12.01 25.99
CA ALA A 81 -4.62 10.96 25.18
C ALA A 81 -5.90 11.45 24.47
N PRO A 82 -6.14 11.03 23.21
CA PRO A 82 -5.30 10.12 22.42
C PRO A 82 -4.09 10.84 21.78
N ARG A 83 -4.09 12.17 21.69
CA ARG A 83 -3.12 13.01 20.94
C ARG A 83 -1.81 13.24 21.71
N CYS A 84 -1.17 12.19 22.19
CA CYS A 84 0.02 12.27 23.04
C CYS A 84 1.28 11.71 22.37
N LEU A 85 2.44 12.22 22.82
CA LEU A 85 3.75 11.76 22.38
C LEU A 85 3.97 10.27 22.66
N HIS A 86 3.54 9.77 23.82
CA HIS A 86 3.77 8.38 24.25
C HIS A 86 3.12 7.36 23.30
N ARG A 87 1.84 7.57 22.96
CA ARG A 87 1.11 6.70 22.02
C ARG A 87 1.81 6.68 20.65
N ALA A 88 2.14 7.85 20.12
CA ALA A 88 2.83 7.95 18.84
C ALA A 88 4.24 7.33 18.86
N ALA A 89 4.97 7.48 19.97
CA ALA A 89 6.30 6.89 20.13
C ALA A 89 6.25 5.37 20.15
N VAL A 90 5.32 4.77 20.89
CA VAL A 90 5.15 3.30 20.91
C VAL A 90 4.75 2.76 19.53
N LEU A 91 3.82 3.44 18.84
CA LEU A 91 3.44 3.06 17.48
C LEU A 91 4.59 3.23 16.49
N GLY A 92 5.43 4.25 16.66
CA GLY A 92 6.60 4.50 15.80
C GLY A 92 7.79 3.58 16.07
N ALA A 93 7.87 2.98 17.27
CA ALA A 93 8.87 1.98 17.62
C ALA A 93 8.51 0.57 17.12
N ALA A 94 7.25 0.34 16.75
CA ALA A 94 6.76 -0.94 16.29
C ALA A 94 7.12 -1.20 14.82
N PRO A 95 7.28 -2.47 14.41
CA PRO A 95 7.43 -2.80 12.99
C PRO A 95 6.16 -2.42 12.22
N ILE A 96 6.32 -1.98 10.97
CA ILE A 96 5.16 -1.69 10.10
C ILE A 96 4.61 -2.99 9.55
N ALA A 97 3.29 -3.18 9.65
CA ALA A 97 2.60 -4.32 9.06
C ALA A 97 2.64 -4.23 7.52
N ASP A 98 2.98 -5.33 6.86
CA ASP A 98 2.81 -5.45 5.42
C ASP A 98 1.32 -5.56 5.08
N ALA A 99 0.82 -4.64 4.25
CA ALA A 99 -0.56 -4.60 3.79
C ALA A 99 -0.90 -5.69 2.74
N ALA A 100 -0.22 -6.83 2.77
CA ALA A 100 -0.30 -7.87 1.73
C ALA A 100 -1.37 -8.95 1.99
N THR A 101 -2.00 -8.99 3.17
CA THR A 101 -2.74 -10.20 3.60
C THR A 101 -4.27 -10.07 3.61
N GLU A 102 -4.87 -9.01 3.05
CA GLU A 102 -6.34 -8.79 3.15
C GLU A 102 -7.15 -8.97 1.85
N THR A 103 -6.56 -9.50 0.77
CA THR A 103 -7.28 -9.66 -0.53
C THR A 103 -7.35 -11.09 -1.07
N GLU A 104 -7.18 -12.13 -0.24
CA GLU A 104 -7.38 -13.52 -0.69
C GLU A 104 -8.65 -14.15 -0.09
N ALA A 105 -9.80 -13.69 -0.55
CA ALA A 105 -11.07 -14.43 -0.44
C ALA A 105 -12.01 -14.06 -1.58
N MET A 106 -11.60 -14.37 -2.81
CA MET A 106 -12.53 -14.52 -3.93
C MET A 106 -12.53 -16.00 -4.32
N PRO A 107 -13.66 -16.73 -4.22
CA PRO A 107 -13.73 -18.09 -4.70
C PRO A 107 -13.80 -18.06 -6.23
N GLU A 108 -12.71 -18.42 -6.88
CA GLU A 108 -12.70 -18.70 -8.32
C GLU A 108 -13.47 -20.00 -8.58
N THR A 109 -14.67 -19.88 -9.14
CA THR A 109 -15.32 -21.01 -9.82
C THR A 109 -15.08 -20.82 -11.30
N VAL A 110 -14.00 -21.41 -11.81
CA VAL A 110 -13.72 -21.52 -13.24
C VAL A 110 -13.95 -22.97 -13.63
N THR A 111 -14.97 -23.22 -14.44
CA THR A 111 -15.15 -24.48 -15.16
C THR A 111 -14.59 -24.24 -16.57
N GLU A 112 -13.33 -24.63 -16.78
CA GLU A 112 -12.78 -24.99 -18.09
C GLU A 112 -13.37 -26.34 -18.52
N THR A 113 -13.44 -26.80 -19.77
CA THR A 113 -13.13 -26.34 -21.14
C THR A 113 -13.51 -27.55 -21.99
N GLU A 114 -14.06 -27.38 -23.20
CA GLU A 114 -13.66 -28.28 -24.30
C GLU A 114 -13.97 -27.68 -25.67
N ALA A 115 -12.90 -27.59 -26.47
CA ALA A 115 -12.91 -27.31 -27.89
C ALA A 115 -12.59 -28.60 -28.65
N THR A 116 -13.21 -28.80 -29.82
CA THR A 116 -12.73 -29.76 -30.83
C THR A 116 -12.82 -29.13 -32.22
N SER A 117 -11.67 -29.14 -32.91
CA SER A 117 -11.48 -28.84 -34.33
C SER A 117 -11.56 -30.12 -35.17
N GLU A 118 -11.90 -30.01 -36.46
CA GLU A 118 -11.40 -30.81 -37.61
C GLU A 118 -12.10 -30.31 -38.91
N THR A 119 -11.42 -29.65 -39.87
CA THR A 119 -10.57 -30.13 -40.99
C THR A 119 -11.33 -30.86 -42.11
N THR A 120 -11.49 -30.20 -43.26
CA THR A 120 -11.98 -30.80 -44.52
C THR A 120 -10.95 -30.58 -45.63
N ALA A 121 -10.48 -31.66 -46.24
CA ALA A 121 -9.67 -31.65 -47.46
C ALA A 121 -10.26 -32.66 -48.46
N GLY A 122 -10.40 -32.25 -49.72
CA GLY A 122 -10.76 -33.15 -50.83
C GLY A 122 -10.86 -32.40 -52.17
N LEU A 123 -9.90 -32.63 -53.06
CA LEU A 123 -9.95 -32.39 -54.52
C LEU A 123 -10.23 -33.74 -55.24
N PRO A 124 -10.67 -33.83 -56.54
CA PRO A 124 -10.06 -33.15 -57.70
C PRO A 124 -10.99 -32.75 -58.91
N GLU A 125 -10.39 -32.06 -59.90
CA GLU A 125 -10.86 -31.60 -61.25
C GLU A 125 -11.09 -32.73 -62.31
N PRO A 126 -11.41 -32.53 -63.63
CA PRO A 126 -11.53 -31.31 -64.51
C PRO A 126 -12.68 -31.27 -65.57
N THR A 127 -12.85 -30.15 -66.29
CA THR A 127 -12.87 -29.98 -67.79
C THR A 127 -13.78 -28.84 -68.33
N GLY A 128 -13.24 -28.02 -69.25
CA GLY A 128 -13.99 -27.31 -70.32
C GLY A 128 -13.83 -25.78 -70.40
N PRO A 129 -13.80 -25.12 -71.59
CA PRO A 129 -12.90 -23.98 -71.85
C PRO A 129 -13.56 -22.64 -72.29
N VAL A 130 -12.67 -21.64 -72.47
CA VAL A 130 -12.65 -20.42 -73.35
C VAL A 130 -13.05 -19.02 -72.86
N ASP A 131 -12.14 -18.10 -73.25
CA ASP A 131 -12.21 -16.65 -73.56
C ASP A 131 -11.90 -15.56 -72.50
N GLY A 132 -11.00 -14.62 -72.90
CA GLY A 132 -10.23 -13.64 -72.09
C GLY A 132 -10.97 -12.34 -71.66
N PRO A 133 -10.32 -11.16 -71.50
CA PRO A 133 -8.90 -10.77 -71.51
C PRO A 133 -8.40 -10.08 -70.19
N ALA A 134 -7.10 -9.75 -70.12
CA ALA A 134 -6.42 -9.00 -69.03
C ALA A 134 -6.71 -7.47 -69.04
N PRO A 135 -6.09 -6.60 -68.19
CA PRO A 135 -5.47 -6.72 -66.85
C PRO A 135 -6.00 -5.64 -65.83
N VAL A 136 -5.84 -5.81 -64.51
CA VAL A 136 -5.79 -4.66 -63.57
C VAL A 136 -4.82 -4.91 -62.42
N THR A 137 -3.84 -4.02 -62.30
CA THR A 137 -2.92 -3.87 -61.17
C THR A 137 -3.69 -3.49 -59.92
N THR A 138 -3.67 -4.36 -58.89
CA THR A 138 -4.16 -4.02 -57.55
C THR A 138 -3.05 -3.35 -56.76
N GLU A 139 -3.23 -2.06 -56.52
CA GLU A 139 -2.45 -1.26 -55.59
C GLU A 139 -2.61 -1.83 -54.17
N ALA A 140 -1.48 -2.16 -53.54
CA ALA A 140 -1.43 -2.72 -52.20
C ALA A 140 -1.86 -1.66 -51.18
N ALA A 141 -3.01 -1.88 -50.53
CA ALA A 141 -3.48 -1.07 -49.42
C ALA A 141 -2.45 -1.08 -48.28
N PRO A 142 -2.20 0.06 -47.61
CA PRO A 142 -1.28 0.12 -46.49
C PRO A 142 -1.87 -0.67 -45.30
N ALA A 143 -1.02 -1.45 -44.64
CA ALA A 143 -1.38 -2.18 -43.43
C ALA A 143 -1.86 -1.21 -42.33
N PRO A 144 -2.85 -1.59 -41.50
CA PRO A 144 -3.33 -0.73 -40.43
C PRO A 144 -2.20 -0.49 -39.42
N ALA A 145 -1.96 0.77 -39.11
CA ALA A 145 -1.05 1.17 -38.05
C ALA A 145 -1.54 0.60 -36.70
N PRO A 146 -0.62 0.23 -35.78
CA PRO A 146 -1.00 -0.29 -34.47
C PRO A 146 -1.85 0.76 -33.75
N SER A 147 -3.01 0.32 -33.29
CA SER A 147 -3.92 1.07 -32.45
C SER A 147 -3.13 1.62 -31.25
N VAL A 148 -2.99 2.94 -31.18
CA VAL A 148 -2.41 3.59 -30.00
C VAL A 148 -3.35 3.28 -28.85
N ASP A 149 -2.86 2.55 -27.85
CA ASP A 149 -3.62 2.18 -26.66
C ASP A 149 -4.07 3.48 -25.98
N THR A 150 -5.35 3.83 -26.10
CA THR A 150 -5.90 5.05 -25.50
C THR A 150 -6.04 4.80 -24.01
N ALA A 151 -4.94 5.01 -23.28
CA ALA A 151 -4.94 5.00 -21.83
C ALA A 151 -6.05 5.94 -21.32
N THR A 152 -6.94 5.40 -20.48
CA THR A 152 -8.02 6.19 -19.88
C THR A 152 -7.41 7.32 -19.05
N PRO A 153 -7.88 8.58 -19.18
CA PRO A 153 -7.31 9.70 -18.45
C PRO A 153 -7.50 9.55 -16.94
N LEU A 154 -6.49 9.93 -16.16
CA LEU A 154 -6.54 9.92 -14.70
C LEU A 154 -7.62 10.90 -14.18
N THR A 155 -8.29 10.49 -13.11
CA THR A 155 -9.26 11.36 -12.42
C THR A 155 -8.53 12.48 -11.65
N PRO A 156 -9.20 13.62 -11.36
CA PRO A 156 -8.60 14.68 -10.53
C PRO A 156 -8.18 14.21 -9.14
N ALA A 157 -8.86 13.22 -8.57
CA ALA A 157 -8.49 12.63 -7.28
C ALA A 157 -7.19 11.84 -7.36
N GLN A 158 -7.03 11.02 -8.42
CA GLN A 158 -5.80 10.29 -8.70
C GLN A 158 -4.62 11.24 -8.95
N VAL A 159 -4.82 12.30 -9.73
CA VAL A 159 -3.76 13.30 -9.96
C VAL A 159 -3.32 13.93 -8.64
N ARG A 160 -4.25 14.39 -7.79
CA ARG A 160 -3.90 14.96 -6.48
C ARG A 160 -3.17 13.97 -5.58
N ALA A 161 -3.61 12.72 -5.53
CA ALA A 161 -2.97 11.69 -4.71
C ALA A 161 -1.55 11.36 -5.21
N ALA A 162 -1.37 11.27 -6.54
CA ALA A 162 -0.06 11.06 -7.15
C ALA A 162 0.89 12.25 -6.90
N THR A 163 0.40 13.48 -7.03
CA THR A 163 1.18 14.70 -6.72
C THR A 163 1.61 14.72 -5.26
N ALA A 164 0.70 14.47 -4.32
CA ALA A 164 1.01 14.45 -2.89
C ALA A 164 2.05 13.36 -2.55
N LEU A 165 1.93 12.17 -3.14
CA LEU A 165 2.93 11.11 -2.98
C LEU A 165 4.30 11.51 -3.54
N TRP A 166 4.32 12.12 -4.72
CA TRP A 166 5.57 12.60 -5.33
C TRP A 166 6.24 13.68 -4.49
N GLU A 167 5.48 14.66 -3.98
CA GLU A 167 6.00 15.74 -3.13
C GLU A 167 6.58 15.18 -1.81
N ALA A 168 5.85 14.28 -1.15
CA ALA A 168 6.33 13.64 0.08
C ALA A 168 7.61 12.81 -0.16
N ALA A 169 7.67 12.05 -1.26
CA ALA A 169 8.85 11.29 -1.64
C ALA A 169 10.05 12.20 -1.98
N ALA A 170 9.81 13.28 -2.73
CA ALA A 170 10.84 14.25 -3.08
C ALA A 170 11.38 14.97 -1.84
N GLU A 171 10.51 15.37 -0.90
CA GLU A 171 10.91 15.97 0.36
C GLU A 171 11.78 15.00 1.18
N ALA A 172 11.34 13.76 1.34
CA ALA A 172 12.10 12.72 2.05
C ALA A 172 13.49 12.49 1.42
N LEU A 173 13.56 12.40 0.09
CA LEU A 173 14.83 12.26 -0.63
C LEU A 173 15.73 13.50 -0.48
N SER A 174 15.15 14.70 -0.51
CA SER A 174 15.88 15.97 -0.39
C SER A 174 16.45 16.19 1.02
N ALA A 175 15.71 15.76 2.05
CA ALA A 175 16.13 15.85 3.44
C ALA A 175 17.27 14.84 3.73
N GLY A 176 17.31 13.74 2.98
CA GLY A 176 18.30 12.69 3.09
C GLY A 176 18.07 11.78 4.31
N VAL A 177 18.80 10.66 4.34
CA VAL A 177 18.59 9.58 5.31
C VAL A 177 18.72 10.04 6.77
N THR A 178 19.56 11.03 7.04
CA THR A 178 19.78 11.58 8.39
C THR A 178 18.61 12.43 8.90
N ALA A 179 17.72 12.88 8.02
CA ALA A 179 16.52 13.64 8.37
C ALA A 179 15.23 12.81 8.22
N GLY A 180 15.33 11.53 7.82
CA GLY A 180 14.22 10.60 7.64
C GLY A 180 13.66 10.02 8.94
N GLY A 181 13.28 10.88 9.89
CA GLY A 181 12.66 10.48 11.16
C GLY A 181 11.20 10.02 11.03
N ALA A 182 10.59 9.64 12.14
CA ALA A 182 9.24 9.07 12.18
C ALA A 182 8.15 9.99 11.62
N VAL A 183 8.38 11.31 11.65
CA VAL A 183 7.47 12.29 11.02
C VAL A 183 7.48 12.16 9.50
N VAL A 184 8.66 12.10 8.89
CA VAL A 184 8.80 11.96 7.42
C VAL A 184 8.22 10.61 6.98
N GLN A 185 8.50 9.54 7.73
CA GLN A 185 7.91 8.23 7.48
C GLN A 185 6.37 8.28 7.55
N ALA A 186 5.79 8.89 8.58
CA ALA A 186 4.34 9.01 8.72
C ALA A 186 3.68 9.75 7.54
N GLU A 187 4.30 10.81 7.03
CA GLU A 187 3.78 11.54 5.86
C GLU A 187 3.84 10.69 4.58
N LEU A 188 4.94 9.96 4.36
CA LEU A 188 5.04 9.02 3.24
C LEU A 188 3.97 7.93 3.31
N LEU A 189 3.77 7.33 4.49
CA LEU A 189 2.76 6.29 4.69
C LEU A 189 1.35 6.81 4.42
N ARG A 190 1.05 8.04 4.87
CA ARG A 190 -0.23 8.72 4.57
C ARG A 190 -0.42 8.94 3.07
N ALA A 191 0.59 9.48 2.39
CA ALA A 191 0.49 9.78 0.97
C ALA A 191 0.31 8.50 0.15
N ALA A 192 1.03 7.43 0.50
CA ALA A 192 0.88 6.11 -0.10
C ALA A 192 -0.51 5.50 0.16
N HIS A 193 -1.04 5.62 1.38
CA HIS A 193 -2.40 5.18 1.69
C HIS A 193 -3.46 5.96 0.89
N THR A 194 -3.30 7.28 0.79
CA THR A 194 -4.20 8.14 0.00
C THR A 194 -4.18 7.77 -1.49
N ALA A 195 -3.00 7.44 -2.03
CA ALA A 195 -2.86 6.94 -3.40
C ALA A 195 -3.59 5.60 -3.60
N ARG A 196 -3.47 4.67 -2.65
CA ARG A 196 -4.19 3.38 -2.69
C ARG A 196 -5.70 3.57 -2.66
N LEU A 197 -6.22 4.43 -1.79
CA LEU A 197 -7.65 4.74 -1.76
C LEU A 197 -8.16 5.39 -3.06
N ALA A 198 -7.30 6.09 -3.79
CA ALA A 198 -7.60 6.63 -5.11
C ALA A 198 -7.50 5.58 -6.24
N GLY A 199 -7.18 4.32 -5.92
CA GLY A 199 -7.04 3.22 -6.88
C GLY A 199 -5.77 3.30 -7.72
N LEU A 200 -4.74 4.03 -7.26
CA LEU A 200 -3.45 4.04 -7.94
C LEU A 200 -2.69 2.73 -7.69
N PRO A 201 -1.94 2.22 -8.68
CA PRO A 201 -1.08 1.06 -8.49
C PRO A 201 -0.03 1.34 -7.39
N ARG A 202 0.42 0.27 -6.72
CA ARG A 202 1.46 0.40 -5.69
C ARG A 202 2.69 1.03 -6.33
N ALA A 203 3.22 2.06 -5.68
CA ALA A 203 4.55 2.55 -5.96
C ALA A 203 5.53 1.55 -5.33
N GLU A 204 6.05 0.64 -6.15
CA GLU A 204 7.11 -0.31 -5.79
C GLU A 204 8.48 0.18 -6.26
#